data_AF-A0A1V2C7Q5-F1
#
_entry.id   AF-A0A1V2C7Q5-F1
#
_cell.length_a   1.000
_cell.length_b   1.000
_cell.length_c   1.000
_cell.angle_alpha   90.00
_cell.angle_beta   90.00
_cell.angle_gamma   90.00
#
_symmetry.space_group_name_H-M   'P 1'
#
loop_
_entity.id
_entity.type
_entity.pdbx_description
1 polymer ?
#
loop_
_entity_poly.entity_id
_entity_poly.type
_entity_poly.pdbx_seq_one_letter_code
_entity_poly.pdbx_strand_id
1 'polypeptide(L)'
;MEENSVFEKFELQLDQSAKEFLKETAKWAYFLSILGFVGIGLIMLIAVFAGTFFAAMGAAIPGANAMGGSFGVVMGIVYFIIGAIYFFPVYYLFKFASNAKKAFRDNDTEALTSSLGYLKSHYKFIGIFMLAILVLYGLIFVLAIFGALLGR
;
A
#
# COMPACT_ATOMS: atom_id res chain seq x y z
N MET A 1 23.46 -51.69 -3.91
CA MET A 1 23.59 -50.37 -4.56
C MET A 1 22.20 -49.78 -4.54
N GLU A 2 22.01 -48.70 -3.80
CA GLU A 2 20.71 -48.07 -3.60
C GLU A 2 20.18 -47.56 -4.93
N GLU A 3 19.16 -48.23 -5.43
CA GLU A 3 18.33 -47.78 -6.52
C GLU A 3 17.48 -46.63 -5.97
N ASN A 4 18.07 -45.43 -5.93
CA ASN A 4 17.36 -44.19 -5.62
C ASN A 4 16.47 -43.83 -6.82
N SER A 5 15.43 -44.63 -6.99
CA SER A 5 14.07 -44.29 -7.41
C SER A 5 13.93 -42.93 -8.11
N VAL A 6 14.19 -42.93 -9.41
CA VAL A 6 13.40 -42.52 -10.60
C VAL A 6 12.08 -41.72 -10.41
N PHE A 7 11.64 -41.37 -9.21
CA PHE A 7 10.71 -40.26 -9.02
C PHE A 7 11.45 -38.96 -9.30
N GLU A 8 11.51 -38.61 -10.59
CA GLU A 8 11.58 -37.22 -11.01
C GLU A 8 10.70 -36.42 -10.06
N LYS A 9 11.32 -35.49 -9.35
CA LYS A 9 10.62 -34.47 -8.59
C LYS A 9 9.73 -33.76 -9.61
N PHE A 10 8.46 -34.13 -9.68
CA PHE A 10 7.48 -33.43 -10.52
C PHE A 10 7.40 -32.00 -9.99
N GLU A 11 8.26 -31.13 -10.53
CA GLU A 11 8.27 -29.74 -10.17
C GLU A 11 6.97 -29.13 -10.70
N LEU A 12 6.25 -28.42 -9.83
CA LEU A 12 5.03 -27.74 -10.20
C LEU A 12 5.36 -26.68 -11.26
N GLN A 13 4.96 -26.95 -12.50
CA GLN A 13 5.16 -26.05 -13.62
C GLN A 13 3.93 -25.16 -13.82
N LEU A 14 4.15 -23.91 -14.21
CA LEU A 14 3.07 -23.04 -14.65
C LEU A 14 2.63 -23.48 -16.04
N ASP A 15 1.41 -23.99 -16.14
CA ASP A 15 0.77 -24.24 -17.42
C ASP A 15 0.48 -22.92 -18.16
N GLN A 16 -0.01 -23.04 -19.39
CA GLN A 16 -0.29 -21.89 -20.25
C GLN A 16 -1.35 -20.96 -19.64
N SER A 17 -2.40 -21.51 -19.05
CA SER A 17 -3.48 -20.74 -18.44
C SER A 17 -3.01 -19.93 -17.23
N ALA A 18 -2.22 -20.54 -16.35
CA ALA A 18 -1.62 -19.87 -15.21
C ALA A 18 -0.70 -18.71 -15.65
N LYS A 19 0.08 -18.91 -16.71
CA LYS A 19 0.92 -17.84 -17.29
C LYS A 19 0.05 -16.70 -17.82
N GLU A 20 -1.05 -16.99 -18.51
CA GLU A 20 -1.97 -15.97 -19.03
C GLU A 20 -2.63 -15.16 -17.91
N PHE A 21 -3.11 -15.82 -16.86
CA PHE A 21 -3.68 -15.13 -15.69
C PHE A 21 -2.67 -14.24 -14.99
N LEU A 22 -1.43 -14.70 -14.83
CA LEU A 22 -0.36 -13.88 -14.24
C LEU A 22 0.00 -12.68 -15.11
N LYS A 23 0.01 -12.83 -16.45
CA LYS A 23 0.23 -11.71 -17.37
C LYS A 23 -0.87 -10.66 -17.25
N GLU A 24 -2.13 -11.07 -17.22
CA GLU A 24 -3.25 -10.12 -17.08
C GLU A 24 -3.24 -9.46 -15.70
N THR A 25 -2.98 -10.22 -14.64
CA THR A 25 -2.81 -9.69 -13.27
C THR A 25 -1.69 -8.66 -13.21
N ALA A 26 -0.53 -8.95 -13.81
CA ALA A 26 0.59 -8.02 -13.87
C ALA A 26 0.25 -6.74 -14.64
N LYS A 27 -0.54 -6.83 -15.71
CA LYS A 27 -1.01 -5.66 -16.47
C LYS A 27 -1.92 -4.76 -15.62
N TRP A 28 -2.90 -5.32 -14.90
CA TRP A 28 -3.76 -4.56 -14.00
C TRP A 28 -3.01 -3.99 -12.80
N ALA A 29 -2.14 -4.78 -12.18
CA ALA A 29 -1.28 -4.32 -11.09
C ALA A 29 -0.39 -3.15 -11.53
N TYR A 30 0.14 -3.18 -12.76
CA TYR A 30 0.91 -2.07 -13.32
C TYR A 30 0.06 -0.80 -13.43
N PHE A 31 -1.13 -0.90 -14.02
CA PHE A 31 -2.04 0.23 -14.15
C PHE A 31 -2.44 0.82 -12.79
N LEU A 32 -2.84 -0.04 -11.83
CA LEU A 32 -3.20 0.38 -10.48
C LEU A 32 -2.02 1.02 -9.74
N SER A 33 -0.80 0.53 -9.96
CA SER A 33 0.38 1.12 -9.33
C SER A 33 0.68 2.54 -9.85
N ILE A 34 0.46 2.81 -11.14
CA ILE A 34 0.57 4.16 -11.71
C ILE A 34 -0.47 5.08 -11.07
N LEU A 35 -1.74 4.66 -11.02
CA LEU A 35 -2.78 5.44 -10.34
C LEU A 35 -2.47 5.67 -8.86
N GLY A 36 -1.92 4.66 -8.18
CA GLY A 36 -1.47 4.76 -6.81
C GLY A 36 -0.37 5.82 -6.64
N PHE A 37 0.63 5.84 -7.51
CA PHE A 37 1.68 6.86 -7.47
C PHE A 37 1.15 8.27 -7.75
N VAL A 38 0.21 8.41 -8.70
CA VAL A 38 -0.47 9.69 -8.95
C VAL A 38 -1.22 10.13 -7.69
N GLY A 39 -1.99 9.23 -7.06
CA GLY A 39 -2.70 9.51 -5.83
C GLY A 39 -1.78 9.94 -4.69
N ILE A 40 -0.64 9.24 -4.50
CA ILE A 40 0.38 9.63 -3.53
C ILE A 40 0.95 11.02 -3.86
N GLY A 41 1.28 11.28 -5.13
CA GLY A 41 1.77 12.59 -5.56
C GLY A 41 0.81 13.72 -5.23
N LEU A 42 -0.50 13.52 -5.42
CA LEU A 42 -1.55 14.47 -5.04
C LEU A 42 -1.62 14.66 -3.52
N ILE A 43 -1.55 13.59 -2.73
CA ILE A 43 -1.54 13.66 -1.26
C ILE A 43 -0.31 14.46 -0.78
N MET A 44 0.86 14.22 -1.37
CA MET A 44 2.09 14.92 -1.02
C MET A 44 2.01 16.41 -1.39
N LEU A 45 1.38 16.73 -2.51
CA LEU A 45 1.12 18.12 -2.91
C LEU A 45 0.20 18.80 -1.89
N ILE A 46 -0.90 18.15 -1.50
CA ILE A 46 -1.81 18.67 -0.46
C ILE A 46 -1.05 18.85 0.87
N ALA A 47 -0.19 17.89 1.25
CA ALA A 47 0.58 17.96 2.48
C ALA A 47 1.48 19.19 2.54
N VAL A 48 2.16 19.52 1.43
CA VAL A 48 3.04 20.70 1.34
C VAL A 48 2.24 22.01 1.41
N PHE A 49 1.07 22.06 0.79
CA PHE A 49 0.22 23.25 0.76
C PHE A 49 -0.85 23.28 1.88
N ALA A 50 -0.83 22.34 2.82
CA ALA A 50 -1.88 22.19 3.83
C ALA A 50 -2.01 23.46 4.69
N GLY A 51 -0.90 24.06 5.11
CA GLY A 51 -0.90 25.31 5.90
C GLY A 51 -1.63 26.45 5.20
N THR A 52 -1.32 26.68 3.91
CA THR A 52 -1.98 27.71 3.09
C THR A 52 -3.43 27.38 2.79
N PHE A 53 -3.72 26.11 2.50
CA PHE A 53 -5.07 25.65 2.14
C PHE A 53 -6.04 25.77 3.33
N PHE A 54 -5.64 25.27 4.50
CA PHE A 54 -6.47 25.35 5.70
C PHE A 54 -6.60 26.79 6.23
N ALA A 55 -5.56 27.63 6.12
CA ALA A 55 -5.66 29.04 6.47
C ALA A 55 -6.68 29.79 5.58
N ALA A 56 -6.69 29.52 4.27
CA ALA A 56 -7.66 30.11 3.35
C ALA A 56 -9.10 29.64 3.65
N MET A 57 -9.29 28.35 3.96
CA MET A 57 -10.59 27.82 4.38
C MET A 57 -11.08 28.44 5.70
N GLY A 58 -10.21 28.57 6.69
CA GLY A 58 -10.55 29.17 7.99
C GLY A 58 -10.98 30.63 7.87
N ALA A 59 -10.40 31.39 6.93
CA ALA A 59 -10.80 32.76 6.64
C ALA A 59 -12.14 32.86 5.89
N ALA A 60 -12.49 31.84 5.09
CA ALA A 60 -13.72 31.82 4.29
C ALA A 60 -14.95 31.35 5.07
N ILE A 61 -14.77 30.60 6.18
CA ILE A 61 -15.87 30.03 6.97
C ILE A 61 -15.95 30.76 8.33
N PRO A 62 -16.97 31.61 8.55
CA PRO A 62 -17.19 32.26 9.84
C PRO A 62 -17.35 31.22 10.95
N GLY A 63 -16.54 31.33 12.02
CA GLY A 63 -16.53 30.39 13.14
C GLY A 63 -15.52 29.23 13.01
N ALA A 64 -14.84 29.08 11.87
CA ALA A 64 -13.80 28.07 11.67
C ALA A 64 -12.40 28.51 12.15
N ASN A 65 -12.31 29.47 13.08
CA ASN A 65 -11.05 30.02 13.60
C ASN A 65 -10.12 28.96 14.22
N ALA A 66 -10.65 27.79 14.60
CA ALA A 66 -9.89 26.64 15.08
C ALA A 66 -9.08 25.91 13.96
N MET A 67 -9.44 26.11 12.69
CA MET A 67 -8.68 25.63 11.51
C MET A 67 -7.58 26.62 11.08
N GLY A 68 -6.92 27.26 12.06
CA GLY A 68 -5.83 28.19 11.80
C GLY A 68 -4.58 27.52 11.20
N GLY A 69 -3.56 28.32 10.88
CA GLY A 69 -2.32 27.84 10.24
C GLY A 69 -1.61 26.70 11.00
N SER A 70 -1.68 26.67 12.33
CA SER A 70 -1.11 25.59 13.15
C SER A 70 -1.79 24.23 12.92
N PHE A 71 -3.12 24.21 12.76
CA PHE A 71 -3.85 23.00 12.40
C PHE A 71 -3.48 22.51 11.00
N GLY A 72 -3.33 23.44 10.05
CA GLY A 72 -2.89 23.13 8.69
C GLY A 72 -1.49 22.51 8.65
N VAL A 73 -0.56 22.96 9.49
CA VAL A 73 0.79 22.37 9.61
C VAL A 73 0.71 20.93 10.15
N VAL A 74 -0.07 20.69 11.20
CA VAL A 74 -0.25 19.33 11.76
C VAL A 74 -0.87 18.40 10.72
N MET A 75 -1.91 18.86 10.01
CA MET A 75 -2.54 18.09 8.94
C MET A 75 -1.59 17.81 7.78
N GLY A 76 -0.74 18.78 7.42
CA GLY A 76 0.31 18.59 6.43
C GLY A 76 1.27 17.46 6.81
N ILE A 77 1.76 17.44 8.05
CA ILE A 77 2.63 16.38 8.57
C ILE A 77 1.91 15.02 8.54
N VAL A 78 0.65 14.98 8.97
CA VAL A 78 -0.16 13.74 8.95
C VAL A 78 -0.32 13.21 7.52
N TYR A 79 -0.71 14.06 6.57
CA TYR A 79 -0.85 13.65 5.17
C TYR A 79 0.48 13.22 4.53
N PHE A 80 1.58 13.86 4.90
CA PHE A 80 2.91 13.46 4.46
C PHE A 80 3.25 12.04 4.94
N ILE A 81 3.03 11.76 6.22
CA ILE A 81 3.26 10.42 6.80
C ILE A 81 2.36 9.39 6.11
N ILE A 82 1.09 9.71 5.91
CA ILE A 82 0.14 8.84 5.20
C ILE A 82 0.63 8.53 3.78
N GLY A 83 1.02 9.56 3.02
CA GLY A 83 1.57 9.39 1.67
C GLY A 83 2.82 8.51 1.66
N ALA A 84 3.73 8.70 2.62
CA ALA A 84 4.93 7.89 2.78
C ALA A 84 4.61 6.42 3.10
N ILE A 85 3.63 6.15 3.97
CA ILE A 85 3.20 4.78 4.29
C ILE A 85 2.57 4.11 3.06
N TYR A 86 1.70 4.81 2.32
CA TYR A 86 1.05 4.26 1.12
C TYR A 86 2.01 4.07 -0.05
N PHE A 87 3.16 4.75 -0.07
CA PHE A 87 4.18 4.56 -1.09
C PHE A 87 4.69 3.12 -1.15
N PHE A 88 4.96 2.49 -0.01
CA PHE A 88 5.53 1.14 0.03
C PHE A 88 4.68 0.07 -0.66
N PRO A 89 3.37 -0.10 -0.37
CA PRO A 89 2.57 -1.12 -1.02
C PRO A 89 2.39 -0.84 -2.52
N VAL A 90 2.24 0.43 -2.91
CA VAL A 90 2.15 0.82 -4.33
C VAL A 90 3.45 0.49 -5.06
N TYR A 91 4.60 0.75 -4.43
CA TYR A 91 5.91 0.40 -4.95
C TYR A 91 6.10 -1.10 -5.14
N TYR A 92 5.71 -1.92 -4.16
CA TYR A 92 5.78 -3.38 -4.29
C TYR A 92 4.87 -3.89 -5.40
N LEU A 93 3.67 -3.32 -5.56
CA LEU A 93 2.76 -3.67 -6.63
C LEU A 93 3.36 -3.34 -8.02
N PHE A 94 4.00 -2.16 -8.15
CA PHE A 94 4.72 -1.77 -9.36
C PHE A 94 5.87 -2.73 -9.69
N LYS A 95 6.68 -3.11 -8.69
CA LYS A 95 7.81 -4.02 -8.87
C LYS A 95 7.36 -5.43 -9.23
N PHE A 96 6.30 -5.95 -8.61
CA PHE A 96 5.65 -7.19 -9.03
C PHE A 96 5.26 -7.12 -10.51
N ALA A 97 4.47 -6.11 -10.87
CA ALA A 97 3.94 -5.97 -12.21
C ALA A 97 5.04 -5.83 -13.28
N SER A 98 6.04 -5.00 -13.01
CA SER A 98 7.15 -4.74 -13.94
C SER A 98 8.04 -5.97 -14.13
N ASN A 99 8.38 -6.66 -13.04
CA ASN A 99 9.20 -7.87 -13.10
C ASN A 99 8.45 -9.04 -13.73
N ALA A 100 7.15 -9.21 -13.45
CA ALA A 100 6.33 -10.25 -14.07
C ALA A 100 6.22 -10.05 -15.58
N LYS A 101 5.97 -8.81 -16.04
CA LYS A 101 5.97 -8.48 -17.48
C LYS A 101 7.32 -8.77 -18.14
N LYS A 102 8.44 -8.42 -17.49
CA LYS A 102 9.80 -8.74 -17.96
C LYS A 102 10.00 -10.26 -18.05
N ALA A 103 9.67 -10.99 -16.99
CA ALA A 103 9.84 -12.43 -16.90
C ALA A 103 9.16 -13.16 -18.07
N PHE A 104 7.93 -12.78 -18.38
CA PHE A 104 7.17 -13.41 -19.46
C PHE A 104 7.62 -13.01 -20.87
N ARG A 105 8.20 -11.81 -21.03
CA ARG A 105 8.75 -11.37 -22.31
C ARG A 105 10.07 -12.06 -22.62
N ASP A 106 10.91 -12.20 -21.59
CA ASP A 106 12.29 -12.64 -21.73
C ASP A 106 12.46 -14.14 -21.37
N ASN A 107 11.37 -14.83 -21.00
CA ASN A 107 11.36 -16.20 -20.43
C ASN A 107 12.35 -16.36 -19.24
N ASP A 108 12.36 -15.36 -18.36
CA ASP A 108 13.31 -15.22 -17.26
C ASP A 108 12.68 -15.68 -15.93
N THR A 109 13.09 -16.87 -15.46
CA THR A 109 12.63 -17.50 -14.21
C THR A 109 13.05 -16.73 -12.97
N GLU A 110 14.21 -16.06 -12.98
CA GLU A 110 14.68 -15.26 -11.83
C GLU A 110 13.82 -14.01 -11.68
N ALA A 111 13.50 -13.34 -12.79
CA ALA A 111 12.58 -12.21 -12.80
C ALA A 111 11.17 -12.63 -12.33
N LEU A 112 10.70 -13.83 -12.71
CA LEU A 112 9.41 -14.35 -12.24
C LEU A 112 9.43 -14.57 -10.72
N THR A 113 10.47 -15.23 -10.21
CA THR A 113 10.67 -15.46 -8.77
C THR A 113 10.70 -14.14 -8.00
N SER A 114 11.47 -13.16 -8.50
CA SER A 114 11.54 -11.82 -7.91
C SER A 114 10.17 -11.12 -7.91
N SER A 115 9.41 -11.23 -9.00
CA SER A 115 8.07 -10.64 -9.10
C SER A 115 7.14 -11.17 -8.00
N LEU A 116 7.11 -12.49 -7.79
CA LEU A 116 6.29 -13.13 -6.76
C LEU A 116 6.77 -12.76 -5.36
N GLY A 117 8.08 -12.55 -5.17
CA GLY A 117 8.65 -12.00 -3.93
C GLY A 117 8.12 -10.60 -3.59
N TYR A 118 7.97 -9.73 -4.59
CA TYR A 118 7.33 -8.41 -4.39
C TYR A 118 5.83 -8.52 -4.13
N LEU A 119 5.13 -9.43 -4.79
CA LEU A 119 3.70 -9.67 -4.53
C LEU A 119 3.46 -10.16 -3.10
N LYS A 120 4.30 -11.09 -2.61
CA LYS A 120 4.33 -11.51 -1.21
C LYS A 120 4.55 -10.33 -0.26
N SER A 121 5.52 -9.47 -0.58
CA SER A 121 5.85 -8.31 0.26
C SER A 121 4.72 -7.29 0.29
N HIS A 122 4.02 -7.08 -0.82
CA HIS A 122 2.80 -6.27 -0.89
C HIS A 122 1.73 -6.77 0.08
N TYR A 123 1.32 -8.04 -0.02
CA TYR A 123 0.29 -8.58 0.87
C TYR A 123 0.73 -8.64 2.33
N LYS A 124 2.01 -8.92 2.60
CA LYS A 124 2.56 -8.87 3.97
C LYS A 124 2.44 -7.46 4.55
N PHE A 125 2.78 -6.43 3.77
CA PHE A 125 2.64 -5.04 4.19
C PHE A 125 1.18 -4.69 4.49
N ILE A 126 0.27 -4.98 3.54
CA ILE A 126 -1.16 -4.69 3.71
C ILE A 126 -1.74 -5.41 4.92
N GLY A 127 -1.37 -6.68 5.15
CA GLY A 127 -1.81 -7.45 6.31
C GLY A 127 -1.32 -6.87 7.64
N ILE A 128 -0.05 -6.50 7.75
CA ILE A 128 0.51 -5.86 8.95
C ILE A 128 -0.15 -4.49 9.19
N PHE A 129 -0.32 -3.71 8.13
CA PHE A 129 -0.96 -2.39 8.20
C PHE A 129 -2.42 -2.52 8.68
N MET A 130 -3.16 -3.50 8.18
CA MET A 130 -4.52 -3.77 8.62
C MET A 130 -4.59 -4.17 10.11
N LEU A 131 -3.68 -5.03 10.57
CA LEU A 131 -3.59 -5.38 11.99
C LEU A 131 -3.30 -4.16 12.86
N ALA A 132 -2.40 -3.27 12.44
CA ALA A 132 -2.10 -2.05 13.16
C ALA A 132 -3.33 -1.13 13.29
N ILE A 133 -4.12 -0.98 12.22
CA ILE A 133 -5.37 -0.20 12.24
C ILE A 133 -6.39 -0.83 13.19
N LEU A 134 -6.56 -2.15 13.16
CA LEU A 134 -7.50 -2.85 14.05
C LEU A 134 -7.13 -2.69 15.53
N VAL A 135 -5.83 -2.79 15.86
CA VAL A 135 -5.34 -2.55 17.22
C VAL A 135 -5.61 -1.12 17.65
N LEU A 136 -5.36 -0.13 16.78
CA LEU A 136 -5.64 1.27 17.06
C LEU A 136 -7.14 1.51 17.32
N TYR A 137 -8.02 0.94 16.50
CA TYR A 137 -9.47 1.05 16.69
C TYR A 137 -9.93 0.38 17.99
N GLY A 138 -9.38 -0.79 18.33
CA GLY A 138 -9.64 -1.44 19.61
C GLY A 138 -9.24 -0.58 20.80
N LEU A 139 -8.07 0.05 20.74
CA LEU A 139 -7.60 0.97 21.79
C LEU A 139 -8.51 2.19 21.94
N ILE A 140 -8.87 2.84 20.82
CA ILE A 140 -9.79 3.98 20.82
C ILE A 140 -11.13 3.59 21.45
N PHE A 141 -11.66 2.42 21.10
CA PHE A 141 -12.94 1.94 21.62
C PHE A 141 -12.89 1.71 23.14
N VAL A 142 -11.83 1.08 23.64
CA VAL A 142 -11.62 0.86 25.07
C VAL A 142 -11.51 2.20 25.81
N LEU A 143 -10.68 3.13 25.31
CA LEU A 143 -10.52 4.45 25.90
C LEU A 143 -11.82 5.25 25.91
N ALA A 144 -12.63 5.15 24.85
CA ALA A 144 -13.93 5.81 24.79
C ALA A 144 -14.90 5.28 25.85
N ILE A 145 -14.93 3.96 26.08
CA ILE A 145 -15.75 3.34 27.14
C ILE A 145 -15.29 3.82 28.52
N PHE A 146 -13.98 3.76 28.79
CA PHE A 146 -13.45 4.23 30.08
C PHE A 146 -13.70 5.72 30.30
N GLY A 147 -13.52 6.55 29.27
CA GLY A 147 -13.84 7.98 29.33
C GLY A 147 -15.32 8.24 29.62
N ALA A 148 -16.23 7.48 29.00
CA ALA A 148 -17.67 7.61 29.24
C ALA A 148 -18.12 7.07 30.61
N LEU A 149 -17.37 6.15 31.23
CA LEU A 149 -17.64 5.62 32.57
C LEU A 149 -17.06 6.50 33.68
N LEU A 150 -15.84 7.01 33.49
CA LEU A 150 -15.11 7.82 34.48
C LEU A 150 -15.40 9.32 34.38
N GLY A 151 -15.89 9.80 33.23
CA GLY A 151 -16.27 11.19 33.00
C GLY A 151 -17.71 11.52 33.38
N ARG A 152 -18.38 10.66 34.17
CA ARG A 152 -19.67 10.93 34.80
C ARG A 152 -19.49 11.51 36.19
#